data_AF-A0ABD0Z2U2-F1
#
_entry.id   AF-A0ABD0Z2U2-F1
#
_cell.length_a   1.000
_cell.length_b   1.000
_cell.length_c   1.000
_cell.angle_alpha   90.00
_cell.angle_beta   90.00
_cell.angle_gamma   90.00
#
_symmetry.space_group_name_H-M   'P 1'
#
loop_
_entity.id
_entity.type
_entity.pdbx_description
1 polymer ?
#
loop_
_entity_poly.entity_id
_entity_poly.type
_entity_poly.pdbx_seq_one_letter_code
_entity_poly.pdbx_strand_id
1 'polypeptide(L)'
;VHNPSEVPGDSHSVSYLDLDRINFVQVRPKVYTVDERLKKWKPKERGCYYQRERRLSHFKIYTQRNCDLECEANATLKKCGCVSKHHPSEYRHLFYFNERSLFVPKWKPNKLEVWIPEYSLPHTRNVD
;
A
#
# COMPACT_ATOMS: atom_id res chain seq x y z
N VAL A 1 10.82 -13.03 5.36
CA VAL A 1 10.63 -13.40 3.94
C VAL A 1 9.15 -13.30 3.63
N HIS A 2 8.77 -12.76 2.47
CA HIS A 2 7.37 -12.57 2.09
C HIS A 2 7.15 -12.83 0.60
N ASN A 3 5.91 -12.73 0.15
CA ASN A 3 5.54 -12.82 -1.26
C ASN A 3 6.22 -11.69 -2.06
N PRO A 4 6.92 -11.99 -3.17
CA PRO A 4 7.64 -10.96 -3.96
C PRO A 4 6.71 -9.91 -4.61
N SER A 5 5.41 -10.17 -4.69
CA SER A 5 4.42 -9.21 -5.22
C SER A 5 3.92 -8.21 -4.18
N GLU A 6 4.33 -8.37 -2.92
CA GLU A 6 3.91 -7.54 -1.79
C GLU A 6 5.07 -6.68 -1.31
N VAL A 7 4.78 -5.48 -0.82
CA VAL A 7 5.80 -4.63 -0.20
C VAL A 7 6.13 -5.16 1.20
N PRO A 8 7.42 -5.20 1.60
CA PRO A 8 7.77 -5.54 2.97
C PRO A 8 7.06 -4.62 3.96
N GLY A 9 6.63 -5.15 5.10
CA GLY A 9 5.87 -4.40 6.10
C GLY A 9 5.58 -5.25 7.31
N ASP A 10 5.04 -4.62 8.35
CA ASP A 10 4.88 -5.20 9.69
C ASP A 10 3.96 -6.42 9.74
N SER A 11 3.13 -6.61 8.71
CA SER A 11 2.27 -7.78 8.55
C SER A 11 3.03 -9.06 8.16
N HIS A 12 4.31 -8.95 7.77
CA HIS A 12 5.11 -10.08 7.32
C HIS A 12 5.92 -10.71 8.46
N SER A 13 6.08 -12.03 8.39
CA SER A 13 6.93 -12.75 9.34
C SER A 13 8.39 -12.31 9.24
N VAL A 14 8.97 -11.96 10.38
CA VAL A 14 10.39 -11.60 10.54
C VAL A 14 11.12 -12.75 11.25
N SER A 15 12.39 -12.94 10.90
CA SER A 15 13.28 -13.87 11.59
C SER A 15 14.49 -13.08 12.09
N TYR A 16 14.78 -13.21 13.39
CA TYR A 16 15.96 -12.62 14.01
C TYR A 16 17.13 -13.58 13.85
N LEU A 17 18.30 -13.02 13.60
CA LEU A 17 19.54 -13.77 13.40
C LEU A 17 20.52 -13.40 14.50
N ASP A 18 21.31 -14.37 14.94
CA ASP A 18 22.35 -14.13 15.93
C ASP A 18 23.53 -13.37 15.30
N LEU A 19 24.06 -12.41 16.04
CA LEU A 19 25.29 -11.70 15.68
C LEU A 19 26.51 -12.61 15.90
N ASP A 20 27.59 -12.35 15.16
CA ASP A 20 28.87 -13.07 15.24
C ASP A 20 28.77 -14.60 15.08
N ARG A 21 27.71 -15.06 14.40
CA ARG A 21 27.47 -16.46 14.08
C ARG A 21 27.08 -16.65 12.62
N ILE A 22 27.35 -17.83 12.08
CA ILE A 22 26.85 -18.23 10.77
C ILE A 22 25.40 -18.68 10.92
N ASN A 23 24.49 -18.02 10.22
CA ASN A 23 23.07 -18.30 10.23
C ASN A 23 22.65 -18.98 8.92
N PHE A 24 22.00 -20.15 9.01
CA PHE A 24 21.47 -20.86 7.85
C PHE A 24 19.96 -20.68 7.76
N VAL A 25 19.47 -20.08 6.67
CA VAL A 25 18.03 -19.86 6.43
C VAL A 25 17.58 -20.66 5.21
N GLN A 26 16.71 -21.66 5.43
CA GLN A 26 16.08 -22.41 4.34
C GLN A 26 14.68 -21.85 4.06
N VAL A 27 14.45 -21.44 2.82
CA VAL A 27 13.14 -20.95 2.36
C VAL A 27 12.44 -22.04 1.55
N ARG A 28 11.19 -22.38 1.92
CA ARG A 28 10.33 -23.31 1.17
C ARG A 28 9.03 -22.62 0.78
N PRO A 29 8.91 -22.10 -0.46
CA PRO A 29 7.67 -21.44 -0.89
C PRO A 29 6.53 -22.45 -1.04
N LYS A 30 5.32 -22.04 -0.66
CA LYS A 30 4.08 -22.78 -0.92
C LYS A 30 3.17 -21.91 -1.78
N VAL A 31 2.71 -22.46 -2.89
CA VAL A 31 1.82 -21.77 -3.83
C VAL A 31 0.48 -22.50 -3.86
N TYR A 32 -0.60 -21.75 -3.70
CA TYR A 32 -1.96 -22.26 -3.81
C TYR A 32 -2.57 -21.76 -5.12
N THR A 33 -3.09 -22.69 -5.91
CA THR A 33 -3.82 -22.39 -7.13
C THR A 33 -5.28 -22.80 -6.97
N VAL A 34 -6.17 -22.16 -7.71
CA VAL A 34 -7.59 -22.48 -7.64
C VAL A 34 -7.93 -23.66 -8.54
N ASP A 35 -8.68 -24.61 -7.99
CA ASP A 35 -9.23 -25.75 -8.72
C ASP A 35 -10.05 -25.27 -9.94
N GLU A 36 -9.87 -25.92 -11.08
CA GLU A 36 -10.55 -25.57 -12.34
C GLU A 36 -12.06 -25.44 -12.18
N ARG A 37 -12.69 -26.26 -11.33
CA ARG A 37 -14.14 -26.26 -11.09
C ARG A 37 -14.61 -24.97 -10.40
N LEU A 38 -13.74 -24.33 -9.61
CA LEU A 38 -14.03 -23.10 -8.88
C LEU A 38 -13.74 -21.83 -9.71
N LYS A 39 -13.11 -21.96 -10.89
CA LYS A 39 -12.86 -20.81 -11.76
C LYS A 39 -14.12 -20.13 -12.28
N LYS A 40 -15.22 -20.89 -12.43
CA LYS A 40 -16.51 -20.38 -12.91
C LYS A 40 -17.31 -19.63 -11.85
N TRP A 41 -16.95 -19.78 -10.57
CA TRP A 41 -17.68 -19.16 -9.47
C TRP A 41 -17.45 -17.65 -9.50
N LYS A 42 -18.48 -16.87 -9.18
CA LYS A 42 -18.36 -15.41 -9.10
C LYS A 42 -17.55 -15.03 -7.87
N PRO A 43 -16.87 -13.86 -7.87
CA PRO A 43 -16.08 -13.41 -6.72
C PRO A 43 -16.86 -13.41 -5.40
N LYS A 44 -18.14 -13.03 -5.44
CA LYS A 44 -19.03 -13.00 -4.28
C LYS A 44 -19.24 -14.38 -3.64
N GLU A 45 -19.25 -15.45 -4.45
CA GLU A 45 -19.42 -16.83 -4.00
C GLU A 45 -18.12 -17.40 -3.42
N ARG A 46 -16.96 -16.97 -3.96
CA ARG A 46 -15.64 -17.40 -3.46
C ARG A 46 -15.15 -16.61 -2.24
N GLY A 47 -15.66 -15.39 -2.05
CA GLY A 47 -15.15 -14.47 -1.02
C GLY A 47 -13.77 -13.88 -1.35
N CYS A 48 -13.25 -14.07 -2.57
CA CYS A 48 -11.97 -13.53 -3.02
C CYS A 48 -11.98 -13.22 -4.52
N TYR A 49 -11.02 -12.39 -4.96
CA TYR A 49 -10.88 -11.94 -6.35
C TYR A 49 -9.69 -12.60 -7.04
N TYR A 50 -9.82 -12.81 -8.35
CA TYR A 50 -8.69 -13.02 -9.24
C TYR A 50 -8.06 -11.71 -9.68
N GLN A 51 -6.81 -11.81 -10.14
CA GLN A 51 -6.04 -10.71 -10.72
C GLN A 51 -6.82 -9.85 -11.73
N ARG A 52 -7.66 -10.48 -12.57
CA ARG A 52 -8.43 -9.78 -13.61
C ARG A 52 -9.77 -9.24 -13.12
N GLU A 53 -10.25 -9.70 -11.97
CA GLU A 53 -11.55 -9.31 -11.42
C GLU A 53 -11.46 -8.06 -10.54
N ARG A 54 -10.29 -7.80 -9.95
CA ARG A 54 -10.02 -6.61 -9.15
C ARG A 54 -8.71 -5.97 -9.58
N ARG A 55 -8.81 -4.82 -10.25
CA ARG A 55 -7.66 -3.97 -10.54
C ARG A 55 -7.39 -3.06 -9.34
N LEU A 56 -6.15 -3.02 -8.90
CA LEU A 56 -5.63 -2.15 -7.86
C LEU A 56 -5.07 -0.86 -8.50
N SER A 57 -5.11 0.24 -7.77
CA SER A 57 -4.71 1.56 -8.27
C SER A 57 -3.19 1.79 -8.22
N HIS A 58 -2.56 1.31 -7.16
CA HIS A 58 -1.13 1.50 -6.87
C HIS A 58 -0.32 0.22 -7.09
N PHE A 59 -0.94 -0.95 -6.95
CA PHE A 59 -0.26 -2.23 -7.17
C PHE A 59 -0.63 -2.86 -8.52
N LYS A 60 0.37 -3.44 -9.21
CA LYS A 60 0.14 -4.16 -10.48
C LYS A 60 -0.44 -5.55 -10.27
N ILE A 61 -0.06 -6.22 -9.19
CA ILE A 61 -0.46 -7.59 -8.86
C ILE A 61 -1.41 -7.55 -7.67
N TYR A 62 -2.58 -8.13 -7.85
CA TYR A 62 -3.54 -8.40 -6.80
C TYR A 62 -3.00 -9.46 -5.85
N THR A 63 -2.87 -9.06 -4.61
CA THR A 63 -2.85 -9.94 -3.45
C THR A 63 -3.86 -9.39 -2.46
N GLN A 64 -4.27 -10.21 -1.49
CA GLN A 64 -5.14 -9.72 -0.42
C GLN A 64 -4.49 -8.54 0.31
N ARG A 65 -3.20 -8.63 0.63
CA ARG A 65 -2.48 -7.57 1.34
C ARG A 65 -2.40 -6.28 0.54
N ASN A 66 -2.11 -6.36 -0.76
CA ASN A 66 -2.07 -5.18 -1.62
C ASN A 66 -3.44 -4.48 -1.70
N CYS A 67 -4.53 -5.27 -1.76
CA CYS A 67 -5.89 -4.73 -1.73
C CYS A 67 -6.21 -4.06 -0.39
N ASP A 68 -5.82 -4.68 0.72
CA ASP A 68 -6.06 -4.15 2.06
C ASP A 68 -5.31 -2.83 2.28
N LEU A 69 -4.06 -2.73 1.83
CA LEU A 69 -3.26 -1.50 1.90
C LEU A 69 -3.92 -0.32 1.16
N GLU A 70 -4.47 -0.55 -0.03
CA GLU A 70 -5.21 0.50 -0.75
C GLU A 70 -6.54 0.84 -0.06
N CYS A 71 -7.20 -0.16 0.52
CA CYS A 71 -8.44 0.02 1.26
C CYS A 71 -8.21 0.88 2.52
N GLU A 72 -7.16 0.56 3.29
CA GLU A 72 -6.73 1.34 4.45
C GLU A 72 -6.37 2.78 4.06
N ALA A 73 -5.60 2.96 2.98
CA ALA A 73 -5.23 4.28 2.49
C ALA A 73 -6.45 5.12 2.10
N ASN A 74 -7.38 4.53 1.34
CA ASN A 74 -8.60 5.20 0.90
C ASN A 74 -9.53 5.51 2.08
N ALA A 75 -9.70 4.57 3.00
CA ALA A 75 -10.50 4.78 4.21
C ALA A 75 -9.92 5.90 5.08
N THR A 76 -8.61 5.92 5.27
CA THR A 76 -7.90 6.97 6.04
C THR A 76 -8.05 8.32 5.36
N LEU A 77 -7.86 8.39 4.04
CA LEU A 77 -8.03 9.62 3.27
C LEU A 77 -9.47 10.14 3.37
N LYS A 78 -10.47 9.27 3.23
CA LYS A 78 -11.89 9.65 3.30
C LYS A 78 -12.29 10.14 4.68
N LYS A 79 -11.75 9.54 5.74
CA LYS A 79 -12.12 9.85 7.13
C LYS A 79 -11.34 11.04 7.69
N CYS A 80 -10.05 11.13 7.37
CA CYS A 80 -9.11 12.05 8.02
C CYS A 80 -8.58 13.14 7.06
N GLY A 81 -8.73 12.98 5.74
CA GLY A 81 -8.20 13.92 4.75
C GLY A 81 -6.70 13.76 4.45
N CYS A 82 -6.06 12.71 4.96
CA CYS A 82 -4.63 12.43 4.80
C CYS A 82 -4.37 10.92 4.72
N VAL A 83 -3.14 10.54 4.34
CA VAL A 83 -2.71 9.12 4.25
C VAL A 83 -1.43 8.90 5.05
N SER A 84 -1.24 7.69 5.59
CA SER A 84 -0.01 7.37 6.30
C SER A 84 1.18 7.30 5.34
N LYS A 85 2.38 7.62 5.84
CA LYS A 85 3.64 7.53 5.07
C LYS A 85 3.93 6.13 4.51
N HIS A 86 3.38 5.10 5.15
CA HIS A 86 3.55 3.71 4.76
C HIS A 86 2.49 3.22 3.78
N HIS A 87 1.43 4.01 3.55
CA HIS A 87 0.37 3.64 2.63
C HIS A 87 0.75 3.97 1.17
N PRO A 88 0.29 3.15 0.21
CA PRO A 88 0.43 3.49 -1.20
C PRO A 88 -0.41 4.73 -1.51
N SER A 89 0.20 5.74 -2.12
CA SER A 89 -0.46 7.00 -2.48
C SER A 89 0.26 7.67 -3.65
N GLU A 90 -0.50 8.27 -4.57
CA GLU A 90 0.08 9.15 -5.60
C GLU A 90 0.49 10.51 -5.00
N TYR A 91 -0.16 10.93 -3.91
CA TYR A 91 0.07 12.22 -3.27
C TYR A 91 1.14 12.09 -2.18
N ARG A 92 2.40 12.31 -2.55
CA ARG A 92 3.55 12.42 -1.62
C ARG A 92 3.46 13.59 -0.63
N HIS A 93 2.45 14.45 -0.74
CA HIS A 93 2.32 15.65 0.10
C HIS A 93 1.18 15.58 1.13
N LEU A 94 0.35 14.53 1.10
CA LEU A 94 -0.76 14.33 2.06
C LEU A 94 -0.37 13.48 3.29
N PHE A 95 0.91 13.50 3.67
CA PHE A 95 1.46 12.68 4.77
C PHE A 95 1.28 13.28 6.18
N TYR A 96 0.61 14.43 6.32
CA TYR A 96 0.62 15.16 7.59
C TYR A 96 -0.50 14.71 8.53
N PHE A 97 -0.23 13.69 9.33
CA PHE A 97 -0.75 13.64 10.70
C PHE A 97 0.28 14.32 11.60
N ASN A 98 -0.07 15.51 12.12
CA ASN A 98 0.69 16.13 13.20
C ASN A 98 -0.32 16.74 14.18
N GLU A 99 -0.35 16.24 15.41
CA GLU A 99 -1.12 16.81 16.53
C GLU A 99 -0.68 18.25 16.92
N ARG A 100 0.39 18.77 16.32
CA ARG A 100 0.93 20.13 16.49
C ARG A 100 0.84 21.03 15.24
N SER A 101 0.23 20.57 14.14
CA SER A 101 -0.02 21.45 12.98
C SER A 101 -1.47 21.90 13.00
N LEU A 102 -1.73 23.17 13.34
CA LEU A 102 -3.04 23.82 13.25
C LEU A 102 -3.59 23.96 11.82
N PHE A 103 -2.87 23.46 10.81
CA PHE A 103 -3.31 23.41 9.42
C PHE A 103 -3.82 22.01 9.07
N VAL A 104 -5.05 21.73 9.48
CA VAL A 104 -5.88 20.75 8.78
C VAL A 104 -6.44 21.48 7.57
N PRO A 105 -5.98 21.23 6.33
CA PRO A 105 -6.66 21.80 5.17
C PRO A 105 -8.12 21.32 5.20
N LYS A 106 -9.06 22.26 5.31
CA LYS A 106 -10.49 21.97 5.28
C LYS A 106 -10.82 21.29 3.96
N TRP A 107 -10.95 19.97 3.98
CA TRP A 107 -11.44 19.21 2.84
C TRP A 107 -12.89 19.58 2.58
N LYS A 108 -13.19 20.09 1.38
CA LYS A 108 -14.56 20.27 0.90
C LYS A 108 -14.92 19.12 -0.04
N PRO A 109 -15.99 18.34 0.24
CA PRO A 109 -16.46 17.36 -0.73
C PRO A 109 -16.81 18.09 -2.03
N ASN A 110 -16.23 17.65 -3.14
CA ASN A 110 -16.41 18.15 -4.52
C ASN A 110 -15.56 19.34 -4.98
N LYS A 111 -14.45 19.65 -4.30
CA LYS A 111 -13.39 20.50 -4.89
C LYS A 111 -12.03 19.82 -4.69
N LEU A 112 -11.46 19.26 -5.75
CA LEU A 112 -10.03 18.89 -5.80
C LEU A 112 -9.20 20.19 -5.87
N GLU A 113 -9.22 20.98 -4.81
CA GLU A 113 -8.23 22.03 -4.61
C GLU A 113 -7.03 21.40 -3.93
N VAL A 114 -6.08 20.93 -4.74
CA VAL A 114 -4.75 20.54 -4.27
C VAL A 114 -4.09 21.81 -3.73
N TRP A 115 -4.01 21.94 -2.41
CA TRP A 115 -3.22 23.01 -1.80
C TRP A 115 -1.75 22.64 -1.96
N ILE A 116 -1.09 23.17 -2.98
CA ILE A 116 0.37 23.13 -3.11
C ILE A 116 0.87 24.26 -2.21
N PRO A 117 1.58 23.99 -1.11
CA PRO A 117 2.24 25.05 -0.36
C PRO A 117 3.29 25.67 -1.28
N GLU A 118 3.24 26.98 -1.51
CA GLU A 118 4.28 27.76 -2.20
C GLU A 118 5.57 27.87 -1.36
N TYR A 119 5.99 26.77 -0.74
CA TYR A 119 7.33 26.66 -0.15
C TYR A 119 8.16 25.76 -1.06
N SER A 120 8.67 26.41 -2.11
CA SER A 120 10.01 26.21 -2.66
C SER A 120 10.54 24.77 -2.64
N LEU A 121 10.41 24.09 -3.79
CA LEU A 121 11.40 23.10 -4.21
C LEU A 121 12.66 23.86 -4.69
N PRO A 122 13.81 23.77 -4.03
CA PRO A 122 15.06 23.81 -4.76
C PRO A 122 15.52 22.35 -4.87
N HIS A 123 15.53 21.84 -6.09
CA HIS A 123 16.56 20.97 -6.65
C HIS A 123 15.99 20.29 -7.90
N THR A 124 15.78 21.09 -8.95
CA THR A 124 16.07 20.61 -10.29
C THR A 124 17.56 20.30 -10.32
N ARG A 125 17.89 19.00 -10.30
CA ARG A 125 19.21 18.52 -10.71
C ARG A 125 19.31 18.84 -12.20
N ASN A 126 20.06 19.89 -12.55
CA ASN A 126 20.47 20.09 -13.93
C ASN A 126 21.28 18.86 -14.34
N VAL A 127 20.85 18.25 -15.44
CA VAL A 127 21.65 17.32 -16.21
C VAL A 127 22.44 18.19 -17.16
N ASP A 128 23.72 18.38 -16.86
CA ASP A 128 24.74 18.66 -17.87
C ASP A 128 25.32 17.32 -18.35
#